data_AF-A0A944C3C3-F1
#
_entry.id   AF-A0A944C3C3-F1
#
_cell.length_a   1.000
_cell.length_b   1.000
_cell.length_c   1.000
_cell.angle_alpha   90.00
_cell.angle_beta   90.00
_cell.angle_gamma   90.00
#
_symmetry.space_group_name_H-M   'P 1'
#
loop_
_entity.id
_entity.type
_entity.pdbx_description
1 polymer ?
#
loop_
_entity_poly.entity_id
_entity_poly.type
_entity_poly.pdbx_seq_one_letter_code
_entity_poly.pdbx_strand_id
1 'polypeptide(L)'
;GVVSKIVTPYSAQYKNISFNVSDDGAVNSPQFQFFRNQKDAKNGYTEDPNILVGASVIGYGTLTKYNTTYEFNAGNYLVEYIAPTLAGDINGDGVVNTSDVTALVNAVLGDGDVTLEIGDLNDDGVLDVTDATMLIYLLGEEN
;
A
#
# COMPACT_ATOMS: atom_id res chain seq x y z
N GLY A 1 8.11 -9.61 2.78
CA GLY A 1 8.83 -8.35 3.02
C GLY A 1 7.85 -7.21 2.88
N VAL A 2 8.23 -6.01 3.30
CA VAL A 2 7.41 -4.81 3.20
C VAL A 2 7.93 -3.96 2.04
N VAL A 3 7.04 -3.50 1.16
CA VAL A 3 7.40 -2.63 0.04
C VAL A 3 8.01 -1.34 0.58
N SER A 4 9.28 -1.11 0.33
CA SER A 4 10.03 0.04 0.84
C SER A 4 10.08 1.19 -0.17
N LYS A 5 10.00 0.88 -1.47
CA LYS A 5 10.13 1.88 -2.54
C LYS A 5 9.59 1.37 -3.87
N ILE A 6 8.85 2.22 -4.59
CA ILE A 6 8.61 2.04 -6.02
C ILE A 6 9.84 2.49 -6.80
N VAL A 7 10.51 1.55 -7.47
CA VAL A 7 11.76 1.78 -8.21
C VAL A 7 11.47 2.23 -9.64
N THR A 8 10.49 1.61 -10.29
CA THR A 8 10.00 1.99 -11.61
C THR A 8 8.48 1.87 -11.57
N PRO A 9 7.73 2.97 -11.73
CA PRO A 9 6.27 2.94 -11.75
C PRO A 9 5.72 2.02 -12.83
N TYR A 10 4.44 1.67 -12.71
CA TYR A 10 3.76 0.84 -13.70
C TYR A 10 3.90 1.41 -15.12
N SER A 11 4.16 0.52 -16.08
CA SER A 11 4.16 0.85 -17.49
C SER A 11 3.05 0.11 -18.22
N ALA A 12 2.11 0.83 -18.83
CA ALA A 12 1.10 0.22 -19.71
C ALA A 12 1.70 -0.44 -20.96
N GLN A 13 2.87 0.02 -21.42
CA GLN A 13 3.59 -0.57 -22.55
C GLN A 13 4.20 -1.93 -22.19
N TYR A 14 4.91 -1.98 -21.06
CA TYR A 14 5.64 -3.20 -20.65
C TYR A 14 4.85 -4.09 -19.69
N LYS A 15 3.70 -3.60 -19.20
CA LYS A 15 2.75 -4.30 -18.31
C LYS A 15 3.39 -4.80 -17.02
N ASN A 16 4.34 -4.03 -16.49
CA ASN A 16 5.10 -4.37 -15.29
C ASN A 16 5.42 -3.12 -14.46
N ILE A 17 5.80 -3.38 -13.21
CA ILE A 17 6.26 -2.40 -12.22
C ILE A 17 7.53 -2.97 -11.56
N SER A 18 8.42 -2.13 -11.04
CA SER A 18 9.54 -2.59 -10.20
C SER A 18 9.52 -1.90 -8.85
N PHE A 19 9.68 -2.66 -7.78
CA PHE A 19 9.70 -2.13 -6.42
C PHE A 19 10.72 -2.90 -5.57
N ASN A 20 11.18 -2.26 -4.49
CA ASN A 20 11.99 -2.89 -3.48
C ASN A 20 11.13 -3.29 -2.29
N VAL A 21 11.59 -4.35 -1.62
CA VAL A 21 11.14 -4.70 -0.27
C VAL A 21 12.32 -4.69 0.70
N SER A 22 12.02 -4.48 1.97
CA SER A 22 12.90 -4.78 3.10
C SER A 22 12.13 -5.53 4.19
N ASP A 23 12.81 -5.87 5.29
CA ASP A 23 12.18 -6.54 6.42
C ASP A 23 11.19 -5.62 7.17
N ASP A 24 11.48 -4.31 7.18
CA ASP A 24 10.80 -3.26 7.96
C ASP A 24 10.12 -2.17 7.11
N GLY A 25 10.21 -2.26 5.79
CA GLY A 25 9.73 -1.24 4.86
C GLY A 25 10.64 -0.01 4.74
N ALA A 26 11.75 0.06 5.48
CA ALA A 26 12.66 1.18 5.44
C ALA A 26 13.67 1.07 4.27
N VAL A 27 13.98 2.21 3.64
CA VAL A 27 14.89 2.27 2.47
C VAL A 27 16.38 2.15 2.83
N ASN A 28 16.73 2.34 4.10
CA ASN A 28 18.09 2.25 4.64
C ASN A 28 18.45 0.85 5.16
N SER A 29 17.48 -0.05 5.25
CA SER A 29 17.68 -1.48 5.53
C SER A 29 18.11 -2.23 4.25
N PRO A 30 18.65 -3.47 4.34
CA PRO A 30 18.92 -4.28 3.17
C PRO A 30 17.68 -4.39 2.26
N GLN A 31 17.89 -4.14 0.96
CA GLN A 31 16.83 -4.11 -0.03
C GLN A 31 16.87 -5.37 -0.90
N PHE A 32 15.69 -5.86 -1.27
CA PHE A 32 15.51 -6.90 -2.27
C PHE A 32 14.55 -6.42 -3.35
N GLN A 33 14.96 -6.46 -4.61
CA GLN A 33 14.17 -5.90 -5.72
C GLN A 33 13.26 -6.94 -6.37
N PHE A 34 12.01 -6.57 -6.60
CA PHE A 34 11.09 -7.26 -7.50
C PHE A 34 11.21 -6.60 -8.88
N PHE A 35 12.13 -7.06 -9.71
CA PHE A 35 12.41 -6.44 -11.00
C PHE A 35 11.37 -6.84 -12.05
N ARG A 36 10.69 -5.85 -12.65
CA ARG A 36 9.63 -6.05 -13.66
C ARG A 36 8.61 -7.10 -13.23
N ASN A 37 8.10 -6.93 -12.02
CA ASN A 37 7.00 -7.72 -11.48
C ASN A 37 5.77 -7.62 -12.40
N GLN A 38 5.10 -8.75 -12.59
CA GLN A 38 3.94 -8.92 -13.47
C GLN A 38 2.77 -9.57 -12.70
N LYS A 39 1.59 -9.60 -13.34
CA LYS A 39 0.33 -10.06 -12.72
C LYS A 39 0.41 -11.50 -12.22
N ASP A 40 0.94 -12.40 -13.04
CA ASP A 40 1.07 -13.81 -12.72
C ASP A 40 2.24 -14.44 -13.50
N ALA A 41 2.43 -15.76 -13.40
CA ALA A 41 3.52 -16.47 -14.06
C ALA A 41 3.57 -16.33 -15.59
N LYS A 42 2.46 -15.93 -16.24
CA LYS A 42 2.32 -15.88 -17.71
C LYS A 42 1.94 -14.50 -18.24
N ASN A 43 1.34 -13.65 -17.42
CA ASN A 43 0.73 -12.40 -17.86
C ASN A 43 1.33 -11.17 -17.18
N GLY A 44 1.52 -10.12 -17.97
CA GLY A 44 1.66 -8.75 -17.49
C GLY A 44 0.35 -8.20 -16.90
N TYR A 45 0.46 -7.12 -16.15
CA TYR A 45 -0.71 -6.38 -15.66
C TYR A 45 -1.54 -5.78 -16.81
N THR A 46 -2.86 -5.69 -16.61
CA THR A 46 -3.80 -5.07 -17.56
C THR A 46 -4.02 -3.59 -17.28
N GLU A 47 -3.76 -3.17 -16.05
CA GLU A 47 -3.87 -1.81 -15.52
C GLU A 47 -2.84 -1.64 -14.40
N ASP A 48 -2.76 -0.46 -13.79
CA ASP A 48 -1.85 -0.25 -12.67
C ASP A 48 -2.24 -1.14 -11.49
N PRO A 49 -1.34 -2.00 -10.98
CA PRO A 49 -1.63 -2.80 -9.80
C PRO A 49 -1.74 -1.99 -8.50
N ASN A 50 -1.43 -0.68 -8.53
CA ASN A 50 -1.48 0.22 -7.37
C ASN A 50 -0.71 -0.36 -6.16
N ILE A 51 0.50 -0.89 -6.40
CA ILE A 51 1.37 -1.37 -5.31
C ILE A 51 1.82 -0.18 -4.47
N LEU A 52 1.50 -0.21 -3.18
CA LEU A 52 1.80 0.88 -2.25
C LEU A 52 3.08 0.61 -1.45
N VAL A 53 3.82 1.68 -1.12
CA VAL A 53 4.88 1.62 -0.11
C VAL A 53 4.24 1.33 1.26
N GLY A 54 4.86 0.46 2.04
CA GLY A 54 4.32 -0.06 3.30
C GLY A 54 3.50 -1.35 3.14
N ALA A 55 3.15 -1.76 1.93
CA ALA A 55 2.42 -3.01 1.71
C ALA A 55 3.25 -4.22 2.14
N SER A 56 2.61 -5.18 2.81
CA SER A 56 3.22 -6.48 3.08
C SER A 56 3.01 -7.41 1.90
N VAL A 57 4.09 -8.04 1.41
CA VAL A 57 4.05 -8.86 0.21
C VAL A 57 4.78 -10.19 0.33
N ILE A 58 4.22 -11.20 -0.34
CA ILE A 58 4.88 -12.48 -0.64
C ILE A 58 5.02 -12.59 -2.16
N GLY A 59 6.23 -12.91 -2.62
CA GLY A 59 6.57 -13.00 -4.03
C GLY A 59 7.06 -14.37 -4.45
N TYR A 60 6.87 -14.68 -5.73
CA TYR A 60 7.49 -15.83 -6.38
C TYR A 60 8.31 -15.36 -7.58
N GLY A 61 9.56 -15.81 -7.68
CA GLY A 61 10.45 -15.47 -8.79
C GLY A 61 11.77 -16.21 -8.75
N THR A 62 12.56 -16.04 -9.81
CA THR A 62 13.93 -16.57 -9.86
C THR A 62 14.86 -15.60 -9.16
N LEU A 63 15.57 -16.07 -8.13
CA LEU A 63 16.57 -15.27 -7.42
C LEU A 63 17.79 -15.01 -8.30
N THR A 64 18.20 -13.75 -8.39
CA THR A 64 19.36 -13.27 -9.13
C THR A 64 20.10 -12.22 -8.32
N LYS A 65 21.41 -12.09 -8.59
CA LYS A 65 22.20 -10.92 -8.20
C LYS A 65 22.62 -10.18 -9.47
N TYR A 66 21.98 -9.05 -9.77
CA TYR A 66 22.33 -8.20 -10.91
C TYR A 66 23.25 -7.08 -10.44
N ASN A 67 24.51 -7.13 -10.84
CA ASN A 67 25.58 -6.28 -10.30
C ASN A 67 25.64 -6.37 -8.77
N THR A 68 25.23 -5.30 -8.07
CA THR A 68 25.21 -5.21 -6.60
C THR A 68 23.82 -5.43 -6.02
N THR A 69 22.78 -5.57 -6.83
CA THR A 69 21.39 -5.70 -6.41
C THR A 69 21.00 -7.17 -6.28
N TYR A 70 20.42 -7.55 -5.14
CA TYR A 70 19.72 -8.82 -5.00
C TYR A 70 18.27 -8.64 -5.42
N GLU A 71 17.79 -9.49 -6.34
CA GLU A 71 16.49 -9.31 -6.96
C GLU A 71 15.82 -10.64 -7.37
N PHE A 72 14.50 -10.60 -7.54
CA PHE A 72 13.85 -11.50 -8.47
C PHE A 72 14.03 -11.01 -9.90
N ASN A 73 14.36 -11.90 -10.83
CA ASN A 73 14.39 -11.57 -12.25
C ASN A 73 12.98 -11.26 -12.81
N ALA A 74 12.92 -10.68 -14.00
CA ALA A 74 11.68 -10.45 -14.73
C ALA A 74 10.87 -11.76 -14.89
N GLY A 75 9.55 -11.65 -14.78
CA GLY A 75 8.63 -12.81 -14.73
C GLY A 75 8.23 -13.22 -13.31
N ASN A 76 8.69 -12.51 -12.28
CA ASN A 76 8.20 -12.66 -10.91
C ASN A 76 6.81 -12.04 -10.75
N TYR A 77 6.05 -12.55 -9.78
CA TYR A 77 4.70 -12.09 -9.48
C TYR A 77 4.44 -12.17 -7.97
N LEU A 78 3.42 -11.46 -7.51
CA LEU A 78 2.97 -11.51 -6.13
C LEU A 78 2.09 -12.75 -5.92
N VAL A 79 2.37 -13.47 -4.83
CA VAL A 79 1.52 -14.55 -4.31
C VAL A 79 0.51 -13.98 -3.31
N GLU A 80 0.94 -13.00 -2.51
CA GLU A 80 0.10 -12.31 -1.53
C GLU A 80 0.47 -10.83 -1.51
N TYR A 81 -0.55 -9.99 -1.40
CA TYR A 81 -0.45 -8.53 -1.26
C TYR A 81 -1.43 -8.10 -0.17
N ILE A 82 -0.91 -7.46 0.86
CA ILE A 82 -1.67 -6.83 1.93
C ILE A 82 -1.33 -5.35 1.88
N ALA A 83 -2.33 -4.52 1.57
CA ALA A 83 -2.17 -3.07 1.53
C ALA A 83 -1.67 -2.54 2.89
N PRO A 84 -0.88 -1.45 2.91
CA PRO A 84 -0.55 -0.80 4.17
C PRO A 84 -1.82 -0.28 4.83
N THR A 85 -1.88 -0.35 6.15
CA THR A 85 -2.82 0.48 6.91
C THR A 85 -2.33 1.92 6.82
N LEU A 86 -3.07 2.77 6.09
CA LEU A 86 -2.79 4.20 6.05
C LEU A 86 -3.63 4.86 7.13
N ALA A 87 -3.00 5.72 7.95
CA ALA A 87 -3.75 6.54 8.89
C ALA A 87 -4.76 7.40 8.10
N GLY A 88 -6.05 7.25 8.41
CA GLY A 88 -7.14 7.92 7.70
C GLY A 88 -7.71 7.17 6.49
N ASP A 89 -7.21 5.98 6.13
CA ASP A 89 -7.87 5.08 5.17
C ASP A 89 -8.93 4.26 5.92
N ILE A 90 -10.08 4.89 6.11
CA ILE A 90 -11.17 4.37 6.93
C ILE A 90 -11.91 3.25 6.22
N ASN A 91 -11.95 3.28 4.88
CA ASN A 91 -12.67 2.30 4.09
C ASN A 91 -11.78 1.10 3.64
N GLY A 92 -10.45 1.21 3.81
CA GLY A 92 -9.48 0.16 3.50
C GLY A 92 -9.20 0.00 2.00
N ASP A 93 -9.45 1.03 1.18
CA ASP A 93 -9.21 1.01 -0.27
C ASP A 93 -7.77 1.35 -0.65
N GLY A 94 -6.94 1.71 0.33
CA GLY A 94 -5.53 2.05 0.17
C GLY A 94 -5.29 3.52 -0.22
N VAL A 95 -6.32 4.37 -0.22
CA VAL A 95 -6.23 5.78 -0.62
C VAL A 95 -6.96 6.68 0.38
N VAL A 96 -6.22 7.48 1.15
CA VAL A 96 -6.81 8.47 2.06
C VAL A 96 -7.44 9.63 1.27
N ASN A 97 -8.77 9.72 1.23
CA ASN A 97 -9.52 10.73 0.49
C ASN A 97 -10.92 11.02 1.11
N THR A 98 -11.77 11.77 0.39
CA THR A 98 -13.11 12.17 0.89
C THR A 98 -14.11 11.00 1.04
N SER A 99 -13.84 9.86 0.43
CA SER A 99 -14.63 8.64 0.64
C SER A 99 -14.40 8.05 2.04
N ASP A 100 -13.22 8.22 2.62
CA ASP A 100 -12.94 7.85 4.02
C ASP A 100 -13.72 8.71 5.00
N VAL A 101 -13.87 10.01 4.70
CA VAL A 101 -14.74 10.90 5.48
C VAL A 101 -16.17 10.38 5.48
N THR A 102 -16.64 9.89 4.34
CA THR A 102 -17.99 9.31 4.23
C THR A 102 -18.10 8.02 5.05
N ALA A 103 -17.11 7.13 4.97
CA ALA A 103 -17.08 5.89 5.76
C ALA A 103 -17.07 6.18 7.27
N LEU A 104 -16.25 7.15 7.69
CA LEU A 104 -16.15 7.59 9.10
C LEU A 104 -17.45 8.19 9.61
N VAL A 105 -18.07 9.11 8.83
CA VAL A 105 -19.36 9.72 9.20
C VAL A 105 -20.44 8.65 9.34
N ASN A 106 -20.51 7.67 8.43
CA ASN A 106 -21.48 6.59 8.53
C ASN A 106 -21.26 5.74 9.79
N ALA A 107 -20.00 5.42 10.13
CA ALA A 107 -19.67 4.69 11.35
C ALA A 107 -20.04 5.46 12.62
N VAL A 108 -19.76 6.77 12.68
CA VAL A 108 -20.17 7.65 13.80
C VAL A 108 -21.69 7.70 13.97
N LEU A 109 -22.44 7.59 12.87
CA LEU A 109 -23.91 7.52 12.89
C LEU A 109 -24.46 6.13 13.23
N GLY A 110 -23.60 5.14 13.47
CA GLY A 110 -23.98 3.76 13.77
C GLY A 110 -24.31 2.89 12.55
N ASP A 111 -23.94 3.35 11.35
CA ASP A 111 -24.16 2.66 10.07
C ASP A 111 -22.84 2.31 9.38
N GLY A 112 -21.97 1.56 10.07
CA GLY A 112 -20.69 1.10 9.54
C GLY A 112 -19.90 0.26 10.54
N ASP A 113 -19.06 -0.64 10.04
CA ASP A 113 -18.16 -1.48 10.85
C ASP A 113 -16.73 -0.90 10.81
N VAL A 114 -16.52 0.23 11.51
CA VAL A 114 -15.18 0.81 11.70
C VAL A 114 -14.73 0.54 13.14
N THR A 115 -13.54 -0.04 13.29
CA THR A 115 -12.95 -0.30 14.61
C THR A 115 -12.28 0.96 15.16
N LEU A 116 -12.13 1.06 16.48
CA LEU A 116 -11.38 2.18 17.09
C LEU A 116 -9.95 2.26 16.55
N GLU A 117 -9.28 1.13 16.28
CA GLU A 117 -7.92 1.12 15.71
C GLU A 117 -7.80 1.86 14.35
N ILE A 118 -8.90 1.93 13.60
CA ILE A 118 -8.94 2.59 12.28
C ILE A 118 -9.58 3.98 12.39
N GLY A 119 -10.67 4.09 13.13
CA GLY A 119 -11.55 5.26 13.13
C GLY A 119 -11.26 6.29 14.22
N ASP A 120 -10.63 5.91 15.33
CA ASP A 120 -10.21 6.83 16.39
C ASP A 120 -8.87 7.48 15.97
N LEU A 121 -8.98 8.58 15.22
CA LEU A 121 -7.83 9.24 14.61
C LEU A 121 -7.13 10.20 15.56
N ASN A 122 -7.78 10.53 16.68
CA ASN A 122 -7.24 11.44 17.70
C ASN A 122 -6.73 10.69 18.96
N ASP A 123 -6.90 9.37 19.01
CA ASP A 123 -6.53 8.45 20.10
C ASP A 123 -7.21 8.78 21.45
N ASP A 124 -8.45 9.29 21.44
CA ASP A 124 -9.19 9.64 22.67
C ASP A 124 -10.05 8.49 23.24
N GLY A 125 -10.14 7.38 22.50
CA GLY A 125 -10.88 6.18 22.85
C GLY A 125 -12.35 6.19 22.42
N VAL A 126 -12.79 7.19 21.66
CA VAL A 126 -14.17 7.35 21.21
C VAL A 126 -14.21 7.61 19.70
N LEU A 127 -15.01 6.82 18.98
CA LEU A 127 -15.30 7.08 17.57
C LEU A 127 -16.39 8.17 17.44
N ASP A 128 -16.02 9.40 17.10
CA ASP A 128 -16.97 10.50 16.94
C ASP A 128 -16.60 11.56 15.87
N VAL A 129 -17.33 12.68 15.86
CA VAL A 129 -17.17 13.75 14.84
C VAL A 129 -15.81 14.47 14.94
N THR A 130 -15.10 14.33 16.05
CA THR A 130 -13.77 14.89 16.24
C THR A 130 -12.73 14.13 15.42
N ASP A 131 -12.90 12.81 15.22
CA ASP A 131 -12.09 12.02 14.28
C ASP A 131 -12.28 12.49 12.85
N ALA A 132 -13.51 12.78 12.44
CA ALA A 132 -13.78 13.31 11.12
C ALA A 132 -13.11 14.67 10.89
N THR A 133 -12.96 15.46 11.94
CA THR A 133 -12.21 16.73 11.89
C THR A 133 -10.71 16.47 11.71
N MET A 134 -10.15 15.46 12.40
CA MET A 134 -8.76 15.05 12.23
C MET A 134 -8.49 14.51 10.83
N LEU A 135 -9.41 13.71 10.27
CA LEU A 135 -9.30 13.22 8.90
C LEU A 135 -9.30 14.36 7.87
N ILE A 136 -10.17 15.36 8.05
CA ILE A 136 -10.19 16.55 7.18
C ILE A 136 -8.86 17.32 7.27
N TYR A 137 -8.25 17.41 8.45
CA TYR A 137 -6.94 18.02 8.62
C TYR A 137 -5.85 17.24 7.87
N LEU A 138 -5.85 15.90 7.97
CA LEU A 138 -4.95 15.03 7.20
C LEU A 138 -5.08 15.24 5.69
N LEU A 139 -6.31 15.43 5.19
CA LEU A 139 -6.58 15.72 3.78
C LEU A 139 -6.21 17.14 3.35
N GLY A 140 -6.24 18.11 4.28
CA GLY A 140 -5.99 19.53 4.03
C GLY A 140 -4.52 19.94 4.06
N GLU A 141 -3.67 19.13 4.68
CA GLU A 141 -2.21 19.33 4.75
C GLU A 141 -1.48 18.90 3.44
N GLU A 142 -2.20 18.47 2.39
CA GLU A 142 -1.64 18.28 1.04
C GLU A 142 -1.37 19.60 0.28
N ASN A 143 -0.75 20.60 0.92
CA ASN A 143 -0.31 21.85 0.29
C ASN A 143 1.19 22.12 0.43
#